data_AF-A0A316HX71-F1
#
_entry.id   AF-A0A316HX71-F1
#
_cell.length_a   1.000
_cell.length_b   1.000
_cell.length_c   1.000
_cell.angle_alpha   90.00
_cell.angle_beta   90.00
_cell.angle_gamma   90.00
#
_symmetry.space_group_name_H-M   'P 1'
#
loop_
_entity.id
_entity.type
_entity.pdbx_description
1 polymer ?
#
loop_
_entity_poly.entity_id
_entity_poly.type
_entity_poly.pdbx_seq_one_letter_code
_entity_poly.pdbx_strand_id
1 'polypeptide(L)'
;MTELDRGRVAALAGFAVPVILLVLTVVAFLHDFLEPIGWQGGEYAYTFVWIALGSALAGVAVRTAAPNPWRSIGSGLAWAGATGLVVVVVLVTVFLLALADWNPA
;
A
#
# COMPACT_ATOMS: atom_id res chain seq x y z
N MET A 1 21.19 0.16 22.07
CA MET A 1 20.32 0.71 21.01
C MET A 1 19.80 2.06 21.48
N THR A 2 20.20 3.14 20.81
CA THR A 2 19.83 4.52 21.19
C THR A 2 18.36 4.82 20.83
N GLU A 3 17.78 5.90 21.34
CA GLU A 3 16.41 6.31 20.97
C GLU A 3 16.28 6.58 19.46
N LEU A 4 17.36 7.08 18.85
CA LEU A 4 17.44 7.36 17.42
C LEU A 4 17.40 6.06 16.59
N ASP A 5 18.06 5.00 17.07
CA ASP A 5 17.99 3.67 16.45
C ASP A 5 16.59 3.07 16.55
N ARG A 6 15.92 3.20 17.70
CA ARG A 6 14.54 2.72 17.87
C ARG A 6 13.58 3.45 16.94
N GLY A 7 13.71 4.76 16.80
CA GLY A 7 12.89 5.54 15.86
C GLY A 7 13.10 5.14 14.40
N ARG A 8 14.34 4.84 13.99
CA ARG A 8 14.63 4.38 12.62
C ARG A 8 14.07 2.99 12.33
N VAL A 9 14.25 2.03 13.24
CA VAL A 9 13.70 0.68 13.09
C VAL A 9 12.18 0.71 13.06
N ALA A 10 11.57 1.53 13.92
CA ALA A 10 10.14 1.73 13.96
C ALA A 10 9.63 2.34 12.63
N ALA A 11 10.25 3.41 12.11
CA ALA A 11 9.90 3.94 10.79
C ALA A 11 10.04 2.91 9.67
N LEU A 12 11.11 2.12 9.68
CA LEU A 12 11.33 1.06 8.70
C LEU A 12 10.24 -0.01 8.77
N ALA A 13 9.86 -0.45 9.97
CA ALA A 13 8.77 -1.40 10.16
C ALA A 13 7.44 -0.84 9.64
N GLY A 14 7.14 0.43 9.95
CA GLY A 14 5.96 1.12 9.45
C GLY A 14 5.92 1.22 7.92
N PHE A 15 7.07 1.30 7.26
CA PHE A 15 7.16 1.28 5.80
C PHE A 15 7.10 -0.15 5.23
N ALA A 16 7.81 -1.10 5.84
CA ALA A 16 7.94 -2.46 5.34
C ALA A 16 6.62 -3.23 5.39
N VAL A 17 5.83 -3.08 6.46
CA VAL A 17 4.53 -3.77 6.61
C VAL A 17 3.59 -3.52 5.43
N PRO A 18 3.23 -2.28 5.07
CA PRO A 18 2.34 -2.03 3.94
C PRO A 18 2.96 -2.41 2.60
N VAL A 19 4.27 -2.22 2.41
CA VAL A 19 4.95 -2.64 1.18
C VAL A 19 4.86 -4.16 0.98
N ILE A 20 5.16 -4.94 2.03
CA ILE A 20 5.04 -6.39 2.00
C ILE A 20 3.58 -6.78 1.71
N LEU A 21 2.61 -6.13 2.34
CA LEU A 21 1.20 -6.45 2.13
C LEU A 21 0.72 -6.15 0.71
N LEU A 22 1.16 -5.02 0.12
CA LEU A 22 0.91 -4.68 -1.29
C LEU A 22 1.55 -5.70 -2.22
N VAL A 23 2.82 -6.07 -2.00
CA VAL A 23 3.53 -7.08 -2.80
C VAL A 23 2.84 -8.43 -2.70
N LEU A 24 2.45 -8.87 -1.49
CA LEU A 24 1.72 -10.13 -1.31
C LEU A 24 0.37 -10.12 -2.02
N THR A 25 -0.31 -8.97 -2.07
CA THR A 25 -1.58 -8.84 -2.81
C THR A 25 -1.36 -8.99 -4.32
N VAL A 26 -0.29 -8.39 -4.85
CA VAL A 26 0.09 -8.56 -6.27
C VAL A 26 0.48 -10.00 -6.57
N VAL A 27 1.29 -10.63 -5.71
CA VAL A 27 1.67 -12.04 -5.87
C VAL A 27 0.42 -12.94 -5.79
N ALA A 28 -0.51 -12.65 -4.89
CA ALA A 28 -1.77 -13.38 -4.77
C ALA A 28 -2.64 -13.26 -6.01
N PHE A 29 -2.71 -12.07 -6.61
CA PHE A 29 -3.37 -11.85 -7.90
C PHE A 29 -2.70 -12.64 -9.03
N LEU A 30 -1.36 -12.61 -9.13
CA LEU A 30 -0.62 -13.28 -10.22
C LEU A 30 -0.70 -14.81 -10.18
N HIS A 31 -1.02 -15.39 -9.03
CA HIS A 31 -1.11 -16.83 -8.83
C HIS A 31 -2.53 -17.30 -8.51
N ASP A 32 -3.52 -16.43 -8.61
CA ASP A 32 -4.93 -16.71 -8.29
C ASP A 32 -5.10 -17.39 -6.90
N PHE A 33 -4.26 -17.01 -5.93
CA PHE A 33 -4.12 -17.75 -4.66
C PHE A 33 -5.42 -17.84 -3.85
N LEU A 34 -6.30 -16.85 -3.99
CA LEU A 34 -7.58 -16.78 -3.29
C LEU A 34 -8.77 -17.19 -4.19
N GLU A 35 -8.55 -17.60 -5.44
CA GLU A 35 -9.59 -18.17 -6.30
C GLU A 35 -10.32 -19.36 -5.62
N PRO A 36 -9.65 -20.26 -4.86
CA PRO A 36 -10.34 -21.35 -4.16
C PRO A 36 -11.37 -20.90 -3.11
N ILE A 37 -11.26 -19.67 -2.60
CA ILE A 37 -12.24 -19.06 -1.68
C ILE A 37 -13.18 -18.09 -2.40
N GLY A 38 -13.21 -18.13 -3.73
CA GLY A 38 -14.12 -17.37 -4.58
C GLY A 38 -13.61 -16.00 -5.00
N TRP A 39 -12.33 -15.68 -4.77
CA TRP A 39 -11.84 -14.35 -5.12
C TRP A 39 -11.76 -14.12 -6.63
N GLN A 40 -12.10 -12.91 -7.06
CA GLN A 40 -11.99 -12.44 -8.43
C GLN A 40 -10.89 -11.38 -8.58
N GLY A 41 -10.34 -11.22 -9.78
CA GLY A 41 -9.27 -10.26 -10.08
C GLY A 41 -9.52 -8.84 -9.56
N GLY A 42 -10.78 -8.36 -9.62
CA GLY A 42 -11.18 -7.05 -9.11
C GLY A 42 -11.04 -6.89 -7.60
N GLU A 43 -11.15 -7.96 -6.82
CA GLU A 43 -11.06 -7.91 -5.36
C GLU A 43 -9.62 -7.71 -4.87
N TYR A 44 -8.64 -8.26 -5.61
CA TYR A 44 -7.22 -7.96 -5.36
C TYR A 44 -6.91 -6.49 -5.64
N ALA A 45 -7.44 -5.93 -6.74
CA ALA A 45 -7.27 -4.52 -7.07
C ALA A 45 -7.89 -3.61 -5.98
N TYR A 46 -9.12 -3.92 -5.55
CA TYR A 46 -9.77 -3.23 -4.44
C TYR A 46 -8.96 -3.30 -3.15
N THR A 47 -8.47 -4.49 -2.80
CA THR A 47 -7.64 -4.73 -1.61
C THR A 47 -6.35 -3.92 -1.67
N PHE A 48 -5.67 -3.88 -2.83
CA PHE A 48 -4.47 -3.07 -3.02
C PHE A 48 -4.73 -1.58 -2.75
N VAL A 49 -5.85 -1.05 -3.27
CA VAL A 49 -6.26 0.35 -3.03
C VAL A 49 -6.50 0.61 -1.54
N TRP A 50 -7.21 -0.28 -0.85
CA TRP A 50 -7.47 -0.13 0.59
C TRP A 50 -6.23 -0.24 1.44
N ILE A 51 -5.27 -1.10 1.08
CA ILE A 51 -3.99 -1.18 1.77
C ILE A 51 -3.25 0.15 1.60
N ALA A 52 -3.16 0.68 0.38
CA ALA A 52 -2.46 1.93 0.10
C ALA A 52 -3.11 3.11 0.84
N LEU A 53 -4.43 3.28 0.68
CA LEU A 53 -5.20 4.34 1.32
C LEU A 53 -5.19 4.21 2.85
N GLY A 54 -5.48 3.02 3.35
CA GLY A 54 -5.51 2.70 4.78
C GLY A 54 -4.14 2.95 5.43
N SER A 55 -3.04 2.57 4.77
CA SER A 55 -1.69 2.83 5.28
C SER A 55 -1.34 4.30 5.29
N ALA A 56 -1.76 5.06 4.27
CA ALA A 56 -1.55 6.50 4.22
C ALA A 56 -2.28 7.19 5.39
N LEU A 57 -3.58 6.91 5.55
CA LEU A 57 -4.41 7.51 6.60
C LEU A 57 -4.01 7.06 8.00
N ALA A 58 -3.79 5.75 8.20
CA ALA A 58 -3.31 5.22 9.47
C ALA A 58 -1.92 5.77 9.82
N GLY A 59 -1.04 5.93 8.83
CA GLY A 59 0.27 6.54 9.04
C GLY A 59 0.18 7.98 9.55
N VAL A 60 -0.69 8.79 8.94
CA VAL A 60 -0.97 10.15 9.42
C VAL A 60 -1.53 10.13 10.84
N ALA A 61 -2.52 9.28 11.11
CA ALA A 61 -3.14 9.17 12.44
C ALA A 61 -2.14 8.72 13.52
N VAL A 62 -1.31 7.71 13.23
CA VAL A 62 -0.26 7.25 14.14
C VAL A 62 0.79 8.33 14.35
N ARG A 63 1.18 9.07 13.31
CA ARG A 63 2.15 10.16 13.44
C ARG A 63 1.62 11.31 14.29
N THR A 64 0.32 11.60 14.25
CA THR A 64 -0.26 12.68 15.06
C THR A 64 -0.50 12.24 16.49
N ALA A 65 -1.09 11.06 16.71
CA ALA A 65 -1.58 10.62 18.01
C ALA A 65 -0.59 9.80 18.84
N ALA A 66 0.36 9.10 18.22
CA ALA A 66 1.23 8.18 18.97
C ALA A 66 2.34 8.92 19.75
N PRO A 67 2.66 8.47 20.97
CA PRO A 67 3.81 8.97 21.72
C PRO A 67 5.13 8.54 21.05
N ASN A 68 6.22 9.26 21.36
CA ASN A 68 7.55 8.78 21.01
C ASN A 68 7.83 7.45 21.74
N PRO A 69 8.50 6.48 21.10
CA PRO A 69 9.13 6.50 19.77
C PRO A 69 8.20 6.07 18.61
N TRP A 70 6.99 5.61 18.89
CA TRP A 70 6.05 5.01 17.91
C TRP A 70 5.56 5.98 16.84
N ARG A 71 5.66 7.28 17.09
CA ARG A 71 5.38 8.34 16.11
C ARG A 71 6.13 8.18 14.78
N SER A 72 7.32 7.59 14.83
CA SER A 72 8.15 7.32 13.65
C SER A 72 7.57 6.23 12.72
N ILE A 73 6.86 5.22 13.26
CA ILE A 73 6.11 4.21 12.48
C ILE A 73 5.09 4.88 11.58
N GLY A 74 4.36 5.87 12.11
CA GLY A 74 3.36 6.61 11.34
C GLY A 74 3.95 7.28 10.09
N SER A 75 5.21 7.72 10.16
CA SER A 75 5.90 8.29 9.01
C SER A 75 6.18 7.24 7.93
N GLY A 76 6.65 6.06 8.32
CA GLY A 76 6.88 4.95 7.39
C GLY A 76 5.59 4.49 6.72
N LEU A 77 4.52 4.31 7.51
CA LEU A 77 3.19 3.95 7.03
C LEU A 77 2.65 4.97 6.02
N ALA A 78 2.74 6.26 6.36
CA ALA A 78 2.25 7.33 5.52
C ALA A 78 2.97 7.37 4.16
N TRP A 79 4.31 7.24 4.18
CA TRP A 79 5.11 7.23 2.96
C TRP A 79 4.84 6.01 2.08
N ALA A 80 4.77 4.82 2.66
CA ALA A 80 4.45 3.61 1.92
C ALA A 80 3.05 3.67 1.31
N GLY A 81 2.06 4.09 2.10
CA GLY A 81 0.68 4.26 1.62
C GLY A 81 0.56 5.30 0.51
N ALA A 82 1.19 6.46 0.67
CA ALA A 82 1.22 7.49 -0.37
C ALA A 82 1.89 7.01 -1.66
N THR A 83 2.99 6.26 -1.55
CA THR A 83 3.65 5.64 -2.71
C THR A 83 2.73 4.65 -3.40
N GLY A 84 2.06 3.78 -2.64
CA GLY A 84 1.05 2.86 -3.17
C GLY A 84 -0.09 3.58 -3.90
N LEU A 85 -0.59 4.69 -3.35
CA LEU A 85 -1.62 5.51 -3.99
C LEU A 85 -1.14 6.12 -5.31
N VAL A 86 0.09 6.63 -5.36
CA VAL A 86 0.68 7.14 -6.61
C VAL A 86 0.73 6.03 -7.66
N VAL A 87 1.14 4.81 -7.28
CA VAL A 87 1.14 3.66 -8.19
C VAL A 87 -0.27 3.37 -8.72
N VAL A 88 -1.29 3.37 -7.86
CA VAL A 88 -2.70 3.20 -8.29
C VAL A 88 -3.09 4.27 -9.31
N VAL A 89 -2.82 5.55 -9.03
CA VAL A 89 -3.16 6.66 -9.93
C VAL A 89 -2.49 6.48 -11.30
N VAL A 90 -1.21 6.11 -11.31
CA VAL A 90 -0.46 5.85 -12.56
C VAL A 90 -1.10 4.70 -13.33
N LEU A 91 -1.38 3.57 -12.67
CA LEU A 91 -1.98 2.39 -13.33
C LEU A 91 -3.37 2.69 -13.90
N VAL A 92 -4.23 3.38 -13.14
CA VAL A 92 -5.56 3.80 -13.61
C VAL A 92 -5.42 4.74 -14.81
N THR A 93 -4.50 5.71 -14.76
CA THR A 93 -4.28 6.64 -15.87
C THR A 93 -3.83 5.90 -17.12
N VAL A 94 -2.85 5.00 -17.01
CA VAL A 94 -2.37 4.17 -18.12
C VAL A 94 -3.50 3.31 -18.70
N PHE A 95 -4.32 2.69 -17.84
CA PHE A 95 -5.46 1.90 -18.27
C PHE A 95 -6.49 2.74 -19.04
N LEU A 96 -6.83 3.93 -18.54
CA LEU A 96 -7.78 4.83 -19.20
C LEU A 96 -7.25 5.34 -20.55
N LEU A 97 -5.95 5.62 -20.65
CA LEU A 97 -5.31 5.98 -21.92
C LEU A 97 -5.39 4.83 -22.93
N ALA A 98 -5.02 3.61 -22.50
CA ALA A 98 -5.12 2.42 -23.34
C ALA A 98 -6.56 2.15 -23.81
N LEU A 99 -7.55 2.37 -22.95
CA LEU A 99 -8.96 2.24 -23.30
C LEU A 99 -9.42 3.32 -24.28
N ALA A 100 -8.96 4.56 -24.13
CA ALA A 100 -9.28 5.66 -25.04
C ALA A 100 -8.69 5.43 -26.44
N ASP A 101 -7.49 4.84 -26.50
CA ASP A 101 -6.81 4.47 -27.75
C ASP A 101 -7.31 3.14 -28.33
N TRP A 102 -8.19 2.42 -27.62
CA TRP A 102 -8.74 1.16 -28.11
C TRP A 102 -9.66 1.44 -29.30
N ASN A 103 -9.19 1.09 -30.49
CA ASN A 103 -10.01 0.97 -31.70
C ASN A 103 -10.39 -0.50 -31.94
N PRO A 104 -11.61 -0.94 -31.62
CA PRO A 104 -12.08 -2.29 -31.94
C PRO A 104 -12.38 -2.36 -33.44
N ALA A 105 -11.34 -2.67 -34.23
CA ALA A 105 -11.49 -3.06 -35.63
C ALA A 105 -11.97 -4.51 -35.74
#